data_AF-A0A946ZC40-F1
#
_entry.id   AF-A0A946ZC40-F1
#
_cell.length_a   1.000
_cell.length_b   1.000
_cell.length_c   1.000
_cell.angle_alpha   90.00
_cell.angle_beta   90.00
_cell.angle_gamma   90.00
#
_symmetry.space_group_name_H-M   'P 1'
#
loop_
_entity.id
_entity.type
_entity.pdbx_description
1 polymer ?
#
loop_
_entity_poly.entity_id
_entity_poly.type
_entity_poly.pdbx_seq_one_letter_code
_entity_poly.pdbx_strand_id
1 'polypeptide(L)'
;MTVVKTKIGRRAFIRNTSLAGGGLVLGFSWLNSCTSKEAGKMAMREMPKEWFDMNGYLKIGDNGLVTIMSPNPEGGQNVKTSMPMIVADELDVSWADVVVEQAPLNTDLYSRQFIGGSQAIRRGWTGLRMAGASARHMLREAAADTWGVPVEEITTAEGKLHHEASDRTMGYGEAASTAAKLSVPEKVQLKELDEFKIIGTSRKNVDGQKIVTGKPLFGSDTYREGM
;
A
#
# COMPACT_ATOMS: atom_id res chain seq x y z
N MET A 1 -28.89 41.17 39.56
CA MET A 1 -28.08 42.19 38.85
C MET A 1 -27.26 41.49 37.79
N THR A 2 -27.44 41.86 36.52
CA THR A 2 -26.76 41.22 35.37
C THR A 2 -25.47 41.97 35.07
N VAL A 3 -24.32 41.31 35.20
CA VAL A 3 -23.02 41.91 34.92
C VAL A 3 -22.78 41.95 33.42
N VAL A 4 -22.72 43.14 32.83
CA VAL A 4 -22.39 43.33 31.41
C VAL A 4 -20.88 43.40 31.25
N LYS A 5 -20.35 42.65 30.28
CA LYS A 5 -18.91 42.59 29.99
C LYS A 5 -18.50 43.85 29.23
N THR A 6 -17.81 44.77 29.90
CA THR A 6 -17.49 46.12 29.38
C THR A 6 -16.17 46.24 28.59
N LYS A 7 -15.41 45.15 28.39
CA LYS A 7 -14.13 45.19 27.67
C LYS A 7 -14.20 44.45 26.34
N ILE A 8 -13.99 45.19 25.23
CA ILE A 8 -13.75 44.62 23.91
C ILE A 8 -12.37 43.96 23.92
N GLY A 9 -12.32 42.65 23.64
CA GLY A 9 -11.05 41.93 23.56
C GLY A 9 -10.21 42.37 22.36
N ARG A 10 -8.88 42.32 22.48
CA ARG A 10 -7.92 42.72 21.42
C ARG A 10 -8.26 42.17 20.03
N ARG A 11 -8.71 40.91 19.96
CA ARG A 11 -9.13 40.25 18.71
C ARG A 11 -10.40 40.86 18.09
N ALA A 12 -11.36 41.26 18.92
CA ALA A 12 -12.58 41.91 18.47
C ALA A 12 -12.31 43.35 18.01
N PHE A 13 -11.39 44.06 18.67
CA PHE A 13 -10.92 45.37 18.22
C PHE A 13 -10.29 45.29 16.82
N ILE A 14 -9.30 44.40 16.62
CA ILE A 14 -8.64 44.24 15.32
C ILE A 14 -9.66 43.86 14.23
N ARG A 15 -10.55 42.91 14.47
CA ARG A 15 -11.57 42.50 13.49
C ARG A 15 -12.48 43.66 13.10
N ASN A 16 -12.97 44.41 14.08
CA ASN A 16 -13.93 45.49 13.85
C ASN A 16 -13.27 46.67 13.13
N THR A 17 -12.03 47.02 13.49
CA THR A 17 -11.29 48.10 12.83
C THR A 17 -10.87 47.72 11.41
N SER A 18 -10.46 46.48 11.15
CA SER A 18 -10.12 46.01 9.80
C SER A 18 -11.32 45.98 8.86
N LEU A 19 -12.50 45.59 9.36
CA LEU A 19 -13.76 45.63 8.60
C LEU A 19 -14.17 47.07 8.24
N ALA A 20 -14.01 48.01 9.17
CA ALA A 20 -14.35 49.42 8.92
C ALA A 20 -13.34 50.14 8.01
N GLY A 21 -12.07 49.73 8.02
CA GLY A 21 -10.99 50.35 7.24
C GLY A 21 -10.75 49.77 5.84
N GLY A 22 -11.55 48.78 5.39
CA GLY A 22 -11.40 48.15 4.06
C GLY A 22 -10.11 47.33 3.87
N GLY A 23 -9.40 46.99 4.95
CA GLY A 23 -8.13 46.27 4.89
C GLY A 23 -8.32 44.75 4.91
N LEU A 24 -7.64 44.04 4.00
CA LEU A 24 -7.55 42.57 4.03
C LEU A 24 -6.54 42.13 5.10
N VAL A 25 -6.98 41.35 6.08
CA VAL A 25 -6.11 40.73 7.09
C VAL A 25 -6.06 39.22 6.85
N LEU A 26 -4.89 38.73 6.42
CA LEU A 26 -4.63 37.29 6.26
C LEU A 26 -3.96 36.76 7.53
N GLY A 27 -4.68 35.93 8.29
CA GLY A 27 -4.14 35.27 9.47
C GLY A 27 -3.60 33.88 9.14
N PHE A 28 -2.30 33.67 9.29
CA PHE A 28 -1.68 32.34 9.21
C PHE A 28 -1.56 31.75 10.62
N SER A 29 -2.23 30.64 10.89
CA SER A 29 -2.01 29.85 12.11
C SER A 29 -1.12 28.66 11.82
N TRP A 30 0.19 28.90 11.79
CA TRP A 30 1.22 27.86 11.57
C TRP A 30 1.09 26.66 12.54
N LEU A 31 0.61 26.91 13.76
CA LEU A 31 0.44 25.87 14.79
C LEU A 31 -0.90 25.11 14.69
N ASN A 32 -1.93 25.67 14.03
CA ASN A 32 -3.18 24.93 13.76
C ASN A 32 -3.08 24.04 12.51
N SER A 33 -2.09 24.26 11.63
CA SER A 33 -1.77 23.32 10.54
C SER A 33 -1.06 22.05 11.04
N CYS A 34 -0.52 22.05 12.27
CA CYS A 34 0.14 20.89 12.86
C CYS A 34 -0.84 19.93 13.57
N THR A 35 -2.09 20.33 13.80
CA THR A 35 -3.12 19.39 14.25
C THR A 35 -3.69 18.66 13.05
N SER A 36 -2.94 17.65 12.57
CA SER A 36 -3.50 16.63 11.71
C SER A 36 -4.59 15.90 12.50
N LYS A 37 -5.86 16.28 12.27
CA LYS A 37 -7.02 15.56 12.81
C LYS A 37 -7.21 14.18 12.16
N GLU A 38 -6.33 13.79 11.23
CA GLU A 38 -6.34 12.50 10.55
C GLU A 38 -4.94 11.91 10.39
N ALA A 39 -4.04 12.15 11.34
CA ALA A 39 -2.99 11.18 11.61
C ALA A 39 -3.63 10.06 12.42
N GLY A 40 -4.59 9.35 11.80
CA GLY A 40 -4.95 8.02 12.25
C GLY A 40 -3.64 7.29 12.38
N LYS A 41 -3.27 6.95 13.62
CA LYS A 41 -2.21 5.97 13.88
C LYS A 41 -2.68 4.74 13.11
N MET A 42 -2.23 4.58 11.87
CA MET A 42 -2.23 3.30 11.19
C MET A 42 -1.48 2.42 12.17
N ALA A 43 -2.20 1.61 12.93
CA ALA A 43 -1.60 0.63 13.80
C ALA A 43 -0.84 -0.28 12.83
N MET A 44 0.45 0.00 12.68
CA MET A 44 1.33 -0.82 11.88
C MET A 44 1.27 -2.19 12.54
N ARG A 45 0.71 -3.17 11.82
CA ARG A 45 0.71 -4.56 12.29
C ARG A 45 2.14 -4.89 12.71
N GLU A 46 2.27 -5.62 13.83
CA GLU A 46 3.56 -6.10 14.28
C GLU A 46 4.25 -6.87 13.15
N MET A 47 5.59 -6.88 13.14
CA MET A 47 6.29 -7.66 12.12
C MET A 47 6.00 -9.16 12.32
N PRO A 48 5.66 -9.89 11.24
CA PRO A 48 5.38 -11.31 11.33
C PRO A 48 6.65 -12.07 11.76
N LYS A 49 6.46 -13.22 12.40
CA LYS A 49 7.58 -14.07 12.83
C LYS A 49 8.14 -14.88 11.67
N GLU A 50 7.24 -15.32 10.79
CA GLU A 50 7.56 -16.11 9.62
C GLU A 50 6.97 -15.47 8.37
N TRP A 51 7.70 -15.63 7.26
CA TRP A 51 7.29 -15.19 5.94
C TRP A 51 7.21 -16.39 5.01
N PHE A 52 6.19 -16.41 4.17
CA PHE A 52 5.95 -17.45 3.18
C PHE A 52 6.02 -16.83 1.79
N ASP A 53 6.98 -17.29 0.98
CA ASP A 53 7.14 -16.84 -0.40
C ASP A 53 6.01 -17.42 -1.26
N MET A 54 5.23 -16.56 -1.92
CA MET A 54 4.16 -17.00 -2.83
C MET A 54 4.71 -17.15 -4.25
N ASN A 55 5.49 -16.16 -4.68
CA ASN A 55 6.20 -16.12 -5.96
C ASN A 55 7.30 -15.05 -5.90
N GLY A 56 8.01 -14.82 -7.00
CA GLY A 56 9.09 -13.83 -7.05
C GLY A 56 8.67 -12.37 -6.81
N TYR A 57 7.39 -12.05 -6.71
CA TYR A 57 6.90 -10.68 -6.52
C TYR A 57 6.35 -10.43 -5.11
N LEU A 58 5.97 -11.45 -4.36
CA LEU A 58 5.38 -11.24 -3.04
C LEU A 58 5.56 -12.42 -2.07
N LYS A 59 5.58 -12.05 -0.79
CA LYS A 59 5.57 -12.96 0.36
C LYS A 59 4.55 -12.49 1.38
N ILE A 60 3.98 -13.42 2.12
CA ILE A 60 2.92 -13.15 3.11
C ILE A 60 3.41 -13.62 4.48
N GLY A 61 3.25 -12.77 5.49
CA GLY A 61 3.57 -13.10 6.87
C GLY A 61 2.49 -13.95 7.53
N ASP A 62 2.84 -14.69 8.57
CA ASP A 62 1.91 -15.45 9.42
C ASP A 62 0.74 -14.61 10.00
N ASN A 63 0.88 -13.29 10.03
CA ASN A 63 -0.14 -12.34 10.47
C ASN A 63 -0.91 -11.64 9.32
N GLY A 64 -0.71 -12.07 8.07
CA GLY A 64 -1.37 -11.54 6.88
C GLY A 64 -0.80 -10.23 6.34
N LEU A 65 0.34 -9.76 6.85
CA LEU A 65 1.08 -8.65 6.24
C LEU A 65 1.71 -9.13 4.92
N VAL A 66 1.61 -8.34 3.86
CA VAL A 66 2.12 -8.70 2.54
C VAL A 66 3.31 -7.83 2.18
N THR A 67 4.46 -8.45 1.91
CA THR A 67 5.56 -7.74 1.25
C THR A 67 5.44 -7.91 -0.25
N ILE A 68 5.47 -6.81 -0.99
CA ILE A 68 5.46 -6.81 -2.45
C ILE A 68 6.75 -6.16 -2.98
N MET A 69 7.41 -6.88 -3.86
CA MET A 69 8.65 -6.47 -4.52
C MET A 69 8.36 -5.56 -5.71
N SER A 70 9.02 -4.41 -5.77
CA SER A 70 9.08 -3.56 -6.96
C SER A 70 10.32 -3.95 -7.79
N PRO A 71 10.16 -4.64 -8.94
CA PRO A 71 11.28 -5.20 -9.68
C PRO A 71 12.16 -4.14 -10.34
N ASN A 72 11.56 -3.07 -10.88
CA ASN A 72 12.30 -2.07 -11.63
C ASN A 72 12.96 -1.05 -10.68
N PRO A 73 14.16 -0.53 -11.04
CA PRO A 73 14.81 0.51 -10.25
C PRO A 73 13.96 1.76 -10.11
N GLU A 74 13.89 2.29 -8.88
CA GLU A 74 13.29 3.59 -8.57
C GLU A 74 14.30 4.72 -8.79
N GLY A 75 13.87 5.74 -9.54
CA GLY A 75 14.66 6.94 -9.85
C GLY A 75 13.86 8.24 -9.75
N GLY A 76 12.72 8.23 -9.06
CA GLY A 76 11.84 9.39 -8.84
C GLY A 76 10.46 9.30 -9.51
N GLN A 77 10.24 8.28 -10.35
CA GLN A 77 8.98 8.07 -11.07
C GLN A 77 7.90 7.38 -10.22
N ASN A 78 8.23 6.89 -9.02
CA ASN A 78 7.31 6.24 -8.09
C ASN A 78 6.84 4.84 -8.54
N VAL A 79 7.72 4.05 -9.17
CA VAL A 79 7.48 2.62 -9.48
C VAL A 79 7.36 1.78 -8.22
N LYS A 80 8.07 2.13 -7.14
CA LYS A 80 7.92 1.44 -5.85
C LYS A 80 6.52 1.57 -5.29
N THR A 81 5.75 2.59 -5.64
CA THR A 81 4.34 2.65 -5.24
C THR A 81 3.45 2.01 -6.30
N SER A 82 3.62 2.40 -7.57
CA SER A 82 2.68 2.03 -8.64
C SER A 82 2.74 0.55 -9.06
N MET A 83 3.92 -0.11 -9.04
CA MET A 83 3.99 -1.53 -9.37
C MET A 83 3.34 -2.41 -8.29
N PRO A 84 3.64 -2.23 -6.99
CA PRO A 84 2.96 -2.98 -5.94
C PRO A 84 1.46 -2.75 -5.84
N MET A 85 0.98 -1.55 -6.20
CA MET A 85 -0.47 -1.31 -6.27
C MET A 85 -1.17 -2.28 -7.23
N ILE A 86 -0.55 -2.63 -8.36
CA ILE A 86 -1.12 -3.58 -9.33
C ILE A 86 -1.21 -4.98 -8.73
N VAL A 87 -0.13 -5.42 -8.09
CA VAL A 87 -0.07 -6.73 -7.43
C VAL A 87 -1.08 -6.79 -6.28
N ALA A 88 -1.17 -5.74 -5.46
CA ALA A 88 -2.07 -5.67 -4.31
C ALA A 88 -3.55 -5.71 -4.71
N ASP A 89 -3.91 -5.04 -5.81
CA ASP A 89 -5.29 -5.02 -6.30
C ASP A 89 -5.73 -6.40 -6.78
N GLU A 90 -4.86 -7.07 -7.53
CA GLU A 90 -5.07 -8.47 -7.94
C GLU A 90 -4.98 -9.44 -6.77
N LEU A 91 -4.26 -9.12 -5.70
CA LEU A 91 -4.21 -9.98 -4.53
C LEU A 91 -5.44 -9.83 -3.62
N ASP A 92 -6.28 -8.80 -3.84
CA ASP A 92 -7.35 -8.42 -2.91
C ASP A 92 -6.85 -8.10 -1.49
N VAL A 93 -5.63 -7.58 -1.36
CA VAL A 93 -5.09 -7.17 -0.04
C VAL A 93 -5.34 -5.68 0.20
N SER A 94 -5.63 -5.32 1.45
CA SER A 94 -5.70 -3.91 1.84
C SER A 94 -4.36 -3.23 1.66
N TRP A 95 -4.31 -2.03 1.07
CA TRP A 95 -3.07 -1.28 0.93
C TRP A 95 -2.40 -0.95 2.27
N ALA A 96 -3.17 -0.88 3.35
CA ALA A 96 -2.66 -0.67 4.71
C ALA A 96 -1.81 -1.85 5.22
N ASP A 97 -2.01 -3.04 4.65
CA ASP A 97 -1.32 -4.27 5.02
C ASP A 97 -0.15 -4.61 4.07
N VAL A 98 0.18 -3.70 3.15
CA VAL A 98 1.26 -3.87 2.18
C VAL A 98 2.53 -3.16 2.65
N VAL A 99 3.61 -3.92 2.72
CA VAL A 99 4.98 -3.42 2.80
C VAL A 99 5.61 -3.53 1.42
N VAL A 100 6.25 -2.44 0.96
CA VAL A 100 6.95 -2.42 -0.31
C VAL A 100 8.45 -2.53 -0.11
N GLU A 101 9.07 -3.41 -0.89
CA GLU A 101 10.52 -3.53 -0.99
C GLU A 101 10.99 -3.31 -2.44
N GLN A 102 12.18 -2.72 -2.61
CA GLN A 102 12.84 -2.71 -3.91
C GLN A 102 13.43 -4.10 -4.13
N ALA A 103 13.10 -4.74 -5.25
CA ALA A 103 13.66 -6.06 -5.53
C ALA A 103 15.18 -5.94 -5.79
N PRO A 104 15.99 -6.90 -5.32
CA PRO A 104 17.39 -7.00 -5.73
C PRO A 104 17.49 -7.37 -7.21
N LEU A 105 18.68 -7.20 -7.80
CA LEU A 105 18.94 -7.73 -9.14
C LEU A 105 18.81 -9.27 -9.10
N ASN A 106 17.85 -9.80 -9.85
CA ASN A 106 17.60 -11.22 -10.00
C ASN A 106 17.04 -11.50 -11.39
N THR A 107 17.89 -12.00 -12.29
CA THR A 107 17.53 -12.28 -13.68
C THR A 107 16.75 -13.57 -13.86
N ASP A 108 16.69 -14.42 -12.83
CA ASP A 108 15.93 -15.66 -12.85
C ASP A 108 14.44 -15.39 -12.57
N LEU A 109 14.15 -14.44 -11.67
CA LEU A 109 12.79 -14.05 -11.30
C LEU A 109 12.24 -12.92 -12.19
N TYR A 110 13.09 -12.05 -12.70
CA TYR A 110 12.67 -10.86 -13.43
C TYR A 110 13.33 -10.75 -14.80
N SER A 111 12.50 -10.74 -15.85
CA SER A 111 12.99 -10.64 -17.23
C SER A 111 13.58 -9.26 -17.58
N ARG A 112 13.22 -8.19 -16.87
CA ARG A 112 13.63 -6.82 -17.22
C ARG A 112 13.60 -5.83 -16.04
N GLN A 113 14.65 -5.83 -15.23
CA GLN A 113 14.87 -4.83 -14.19
C GLN A 113 15.57 -3.59 -14.76
N PHE A 114 14.79 -2.68 -15.35
CA PHE A 114 15.31 -1.53 -16.09
C PHE A 114 14.50 -0.26 -15.86
N ILE A 115 15.17 0.89 -15.80
CA ILE A 115 14.54 2.22 -15.78
C ILE A 115 14.84 2.95 -17.10
N GLY A 116 13.78 3.41 -17.78
CA GLY A 116 13.87 4.17 -19.03
C GLY A 116 12.80 3.83 -20.07
N GLY A 117 12.63 4.74 -21.03
CA GLY A 117 11.70 4.59 -22.17
C GLY A 117 10.21 4.51 -21.79
N SER A 118 9.85 4.93 -20.58
CA SER A 118 8.49 4.85 -20.03
C SER A 118 7.88 3.44 -20.17
N GLN A 119 8.71 2.40 -19.98
CA GLN A 119 8.33 1.00 -20.21
C GLN A 119 7.90 0.27 -18.92
N ALA A 120 8.14 0.83 -17.74
CA ALA A 120 7.94 0.19 -16.44
C ALA A 120 6.57 -0.50 -16.30
N ILE A 121 5.49 0.27 -16.27
CA ILE A 121 4.13 -0.27 -16.14
C ILE A 121 3.69 -0.98 -17.43
N ARG A 122 3.90 -0.38 -18.60
CA ARG A 122 3.45 -0.97 -19.88
C ARG A 122 3.98 -2.39 -20.12
N ARG A 123 5.26 -2.67 -19.80
CA ARG A 123 5.82 -4.02 -19.94
C ARG A 123 5.57 -4.91 -18.72
N GLY A 124 5.49 -4.32 -17.52
CA GLY A 124 5.25 -5.05 -16.28
C GLY A 124 3.78 -5.45 -16.06
N TRP A 125 2.84 -4.79 -16.74
CA TRP A 125 1.39 -4.89 -16.46
C TRP A 125 0.91 -6.33 -16.31
N THR A 126 1.09 -7.16 -17.33
CA THR A 126 0.63 -8.56 -17.30
C THR A 126 1.32 -9.35 -16.19
N GLY A 127 2.65 -9.24 -16.06
CA GLY A 127 3.39 -10.00 -15.05
C GLY A 127 3.02 -9.62 -13.61
N LEU A 128 2.87 -8.32 -13.33
CA LEU A 128 2.44 -7.83 -12.02
C LEU A 128 1.03 -8.28 -11.67
N ARG A 129 0.11 -8.26 -12.64
CA ARG A 129 -1.25 -8.74 -12.43
C ARG A 129 -1.31 -10.24 -12.18
N MET A 130 -0.59 -11.01 -13.00
CA MET A 130 -0.45 -12.46 -12.85
C MET A 130 0.11 -12.83 -11.48
N ALA A 131 1.10 -12.09 -10.98
CA ALA A 131 1.68 -12.35 -9.67
C ALA A 131 0.68 -12.21 -8.51
N GLY A 132 -0.15 -11.15 -8.52
CA GLY A 132 -1.21 -10.97 -7.52
C GLY A 132 -2.31 -12.02 -7.65
N ALA A 133 -2.77 -12.26 -8.88
CA ALA A 133 -3.86 -13.19 -9.15
C ALA A 133 -3.46 -14.65 -8.85
N SER A 134 -2.24 -15.06 -9.18
CA SER A 134 -1.75 -16.42 -8.91
C SER A 134 -1.67 -16.67 -7.40
N ALA A 135 -1.18 -15.70 -6.63
CA ALA A 135 -1.13 -15.82 -5.18
C ALA A 135 -2.54 -15.84 -4.56
N ARG A 136 -3.46 -15.01 -5.05
CA ARG A 136 -4.88 -15.05 -4.66
C ARG A 136 -5.49 -16.43 -4.91
N HIS A 137 -5.20 -17.05 -6.05
CA HIS A 137 -5.67 -18.39 -6.37
C HIS A 137 -5.11 -19.45 -5.40
N MET A 138 -3.80 -19.46 -5.15
CA MET A 138 -3.16 -20.38 -4.20
C MET A 138 -3.74 -20.23 -2.78
N LEU A 139 -4.05 -19.01 -2.35
CA LEU A 139 -4.71 -18.75 -1.06
C LEU A 139 -6.13 -19.31 -1.01
N ARG A 140 -6.89 -19.16 -2.11
CA ARG A 140 -8.24 -19.73 -2.24
C ARG A 140 -8.21 -21.24 -2.21
N GLU A 141 -7.28 -21.88 -2.92
CA GLU A 141 -7.08 -23.33 -2.88
C GLU A 141 -6.74 -23.82 -1.47
N ALA A 142 -5.81 -23.15 -0.77
CA ALA A 142 -5.46 -23.51 0.60
C ALA A 142 -6.66 -23.41 1.57
N ALA A 143 -7.50 -22.37 1.44
CA ALA A 143 -8.73 -22.26 2.23
C ALA A 143 -9.77 -23.30 1.85
N ALA A 144 -9.97 -23.56 0.56
CA ALA A 144 -10.87 -24.58 0.02
C ALA A 144 -10.52 -25.96 0.58
N ASP A 145 -9.24 -26.33 0.55
CA ASP A 145 -8.74 -27.57 1.13
C ASP A 145 -8.97 -27.64 2.64
N THR A 146 -8.73 -26.54 3.36
CA THR A 146 -8.95 -26.46 4.81
C THR A 146 -10.43 -26.59 5.17
N TRP A 147 -11.31 -26.11 4.29
CA TRP A 147 -12.75 -26.06 4.54
C TRP A 147 -13.50 -27.25 3.95
N GLY A 148 -12.88 -28.01 3.06
CA GLY A 148 -13.48 -29.14 2.36
C GLY A 148 -14.55 -28.71 1.36
N VAL A 149 -14.36 -27.57 0.71
CA VAL A 149 -15.34 -26.98 -0.25
C VAL A 149 -14.67 -26.66 -1.58
N PRO A 150 -15.41 -26.51 -2.69
CA PRO A 150 -14.85 -26.08 -3.97
C PRO A 150 -14.18 -24.69 -3.89
N VAL A 151 -13.09 -24.49 -4.64
CA VAL A 151 -12.35 -23.21 -4.66
C VAL A 151 -13.21 -22.06 -5.17
N GLU A 152 -14.17 -22.35 -6.05
CA GLU A 152 -15.12 -21.41 -6.62
C GLU A 152 -16.03 -20.78 -5.57
N GLU A 153 -16.28 -21.47 -4.46
CA GLU A 153 -17.10 -20.97 -3.35
C GLU A 153 -16.31 -20.04 -2.40
N ILE A 154 -14.98 -19.92 -2.60
CA ILE A 154 -14.12 -19.04 -1.80
C ILE A 154 -14.00 -17.68 -2.48
N THR A 155 -14.41 -16.63 -1.79
CA THR A 155 -14.24 -15.23 -2.21
C THR A 155 -13.15 -14.55 -1.39
N THR A 156 -12.61 -13.43 -1.91
CA THR A 156 -11.51 -12.69 -1.28
C THR A 156 -11.82 -11.20 -1.18
N ALA A 157 -11.49 -10.59 -0.03
CA ALA A 157 -11.56 -9.15 0.16
C ALA A 157 -10.64 -8.70 1.30
N GLU A 158 -9.93 -7.59 1.10
CA GLU A 158 -9.10 -6.93 2.14
C GLU A 158 -8.16 -7.89 2.91
N GLY A 159 -7.53 -8.83 2.21
CA GLY A 159 -6.59 -9.80 2.78
C GLY A 159 -7.25 -10.95 3.55
N LYS A 160 -8.52 -11.23 3.26
CA LYS A 160 -9.30 -12.30 3.89
C LYS A 160 -9.97 -13.18 2.85
N LEU A 161 -10.12 -14.45 3.21
CA LEU A 161 -10.82 -15.50 2.50
C LEU A 161 -12.18 -15.69 3.16
N HIS A 162 -13.23 -15.81 2.37
CA HIS A 162 -14.61 -15.97 2.84
C HIS A 162 -15.29 -17.12 2.13
N HIS A 163 -16.10 -17.87 2.86
CA HIS A 163 -16.99 -18.88 2.31
C HIS A 163 -18.43 -18.58 2.75
N GLU A 164 -19.23 -18.10 1.81
CA GLU A 164 -20.56 -17.54 2.07
C GLU A 164 -21.55 -18.56 2.62
N ALA A 165 -21.53 -19.79 2.09
CA ALA A 165 -22.49 -20.83 2.46
C ALA A 165 -22.37 -21.26 3.93
N SER A 166 -21.17 -21.13 4.52
CA SER A 166 -20.94 -21.48 5.93
C SER A 166 -20.57 -20.29 6.82
N ASP A 167 -20.59 -19.06 6.30
CA ASP A 167 -20.14 -17.84 6.98
C ASP A 167 -18.74 -17.94 7.62
N ARG A 168 -17.85 -18.72 6.99
CA ARG A 168 -16.47 -18.89 7.48
C ARG A 168 -15.56 -17.83 6.89
N THR A 169 -14.62 -17.38 7.70
CA THR A 169 -13.59 -16.41 7.30
C THR A 169 -12.21 -16.88 7.78
N MET A 170 -11.18 -16.63 6.98
CA MET A 170 -9.78 -16.89 7.30
C MET A 170 -8.90 -15.74 6.80
N GLY A 171 -7.92 -15.30 7.59
CA GLY A 171 -6.96 -14.30 7.12
C GLY A 171 -5.91 -14.90 6.18
N TYR A 172 -5.32 -14.11 5.29
CA TYR A 172 -4.25 -14.59 4.41
C TYR A 172 -3.05 -15.19 5.17
N GLY A 173 -2.72 -14.68 6.36
CA GLY A 173 -1.62 -15.22 7.16
C GLY A 173 -1.84 -16.66 7.62
N GLU A 174 -3.09 -17.04 7.90
CA GLU A 174 -3.45 -18.40 8.29
C GLU A 174 -3.29 -19.38 7.11
N ALA A 175 -3.65 -18.93 5.89
CA ALA A 175 -3.57 -19.75 4.68
C ALA A 175 -2.16 -19.77 4.05
N ALA A 176 -1.32 -18.78 4.34
CA ALA A 176 -0.06 -18.53 3.62
C ALA A 176 0.90 -19.73 3.65
N SER A 177 1.05 -20.39 4.79
CA SER A 177 1.99 -21.53 4.92
C SER A 177 1.61 -22.74 4.06
N THR A 178 0.30 -22.96 3.86
CA THR A 178 -0.22 -24.02 2.99
C THR A 178 -0.16 -23.58 1.53
N ALA A 179 -0.60 -22.35 1.25
CA ALA A 179 -0.58 -21.78 -0.10
C ALA A 179 0.83 -21.77 -0.71
N ALA A 180 1.86 -21.44 0.07
CA ALA A 180 3.27 -21.43 -0.39
C ALA A 180 3.79 -22.80 -0.86
N LYS A 181 3.14 -23.90 -0.48
CA LYS A 181 3.54 -25.26 -0.88
C LYS A 181 2.90 -25.69 -2.19
N LEU A 182 1.90 -24.95 -2.66
CA LEU A 182 1.23 -25.21 -3.93
C LEU A 182 2.11 -24.74 -5.09
N SER A 183 2.02 -25.43 -6.23
CA SER A 183 2.67 -24.98 -7.44
C SER A 183 2.00 -23.71 -7.95
N VAL A 184 2.79 -22.71 -8.36
CA VAL A 184 2.24 -21.49 -8.97
C VAL A 184 1.50 -21.86 -10.27
N PRO A 185 0.23 -21.47 -10.43
CA PRO A 185 -0.56 -21.82 -11.62
C PRO A 185 -0.02 -21.12 -12.88
N GLU A 186 0.03 -21.85 -14.00
CA GLU A 186 0.44 -21.29 -15.29
C GLU A 186 -0.61 -20.34 -15.89
N LYS A 187 -1.88 -20.55 -15.55
CA LYS A 187 -3.02 -19.75 -16.02
C LYS A 187 -3.88 -19.37 -14.84
N VAL A 188 -4.21 -18.09 -14.74
CA VAL A 188 -5.09 -17.56 -13.70
C VAL A 188 -6.01 -16.51 -14.30
N GLN A 189 -7.26 -16.48 -13.83
CA GLN A 189 -8.22 -15.45 -14.20
C GLN A 189 -7.80 -14.12 -13.56
N LEU A 190 -7.56 -13.12 -14.40
CA LEU A 190 -7.33 -11.75 -13.97
C LEU A 190 -8.67 -11.07 -13.72
N LYS A 191 -8.65 -10.05 -12.84
CA LYS A 191 -9.81 -9.18 -12.64
C LYS A 191 -10.20 -8.41 -13.90
N GLU A 192 -11.43 -7.95 -13.98
CA GLU A 192 -11.83 -6.92 -14.93
C GLU A 192 -11.49 -5.52 -14.39
N LEU A 193 -11.50 -4.52 -15.27
CA LEU A 193 -11.05 -3.16 -14.93
C LEU A 193 -11.92 -2.48 -13.87
N ASP A 194 -13.20 -2.85 -13.78
CA ASP A 194 -14.18 -2.33 -12.84
C ASP A 194 -14.13 -3.01 -11.47
N GLU A 195 -13.42 -4.12 -11.34
CA GLU A 195 -13.18 -4.82 -10.07
C GLU A 195 -11.99 -4.25 -9.27
N PHE A 196 -11.26 -3.31 -9.86
CA PHE A 196 -10.10 -2.67 -9.23
C PHE A 196 -10.50 -1.73 -8.10
N LYS A 197 -9.84 -1.89 -6.94
CA LYS A 197 -10.07 -1.10 -5.72
C LYS A 197 -8.89 -0.18 -5.37
N ILE A 198 -7.70 -0.48 -5.88
CA ILE A 198 -6.46 0.27 -5.59
C ILE A 198 -6.00 1.05 -6.81
N ILE A 199 -5.95 0.40 -7.98
CA ILE A 199 -5.62 1.03 -9.26
C ILE A 199 -6.66 2.12 -9.55
N GLY A 200 -6.19 3.27 -10.06
CA GLY A 200 -7.05 4.43 -10.30
C GLY A 200 -7.30 5.29 -9.06
N THR A 201 -6.86 4.88 -7.87
CA THR A 201 -6.93 5.68 -6.65
C THR A 201 -5.57 6.29 -6.28
N SER A 202 -5.60 7.41 -5.54
CA SER A 202 -4.37 8.04 -5.06
C SER A 202 -3.80 7.28 -3.86
N ARG A 203 -2.48 7.04 -3.89
CA ARG A 203 -1.70 6.48 -2.77
C ARG A 203 -0.45 7.33 -2.54
N LYS A 204 -0.10 7.51 -1.26
CA LYS A 204 1.12 8.22 -0.88
C LYS A 204 2.35 7.42 -1.31
N ASN A 205 3.42 8.13 -1.67
CA ASN A 205 4.70 7.51 -1.98
C ASN A 205 5.20 6.71 -0.76
N VAL A 206 5.48 5.42 -0.97
CA VAL A 206 5.90 4.48 0.10
C VAL A 206 7.24 4.88 0.75
N ASP A 207 8.11 5.57 0.03
CA ASP A 207 9.35 6.15 0.55
C ASP A 207 9.23 7.65 0.87
N GLY A 208 8.03 8.23 0.76
CA GLY A 208 7.79 9.66 0.92
C GLY A 208 8.38 10.22 2.23
N GLN A 209 8.19 9.51 3.35
CA GLN A 209 8.76 9.90 4.64
C GLN A 209 10.30 9.89 4.62
N LYS A 210 10.91 8.89 4.00
CA LYS A 210 12.37 8.76 3.89
C LYS A 210 12.94 9.88 3.01
N ILE A 211 12.25 10.23 1.92
CA ILE A 211 12.62 11.35 1.04
C ILE A 211 12.61 12.67 1.81
N VAL A 212 11.50 13.02 2.46
CA VAL A 212 11.38 14.32 3.16
C VAL A 212 12.25 14.44 4.42
N THR A 213 12.74 13.31 4.95
CA THR A 213 13.68 13.29 6.08
C THR A 213 15.14 13.17 5.65
N GLY A 214 15.44 13.20 4.34
CA GLY A 214 16.80 13.14 3.82
C GLY A 214 17.51 11.82 4.10
N LYS A 215 16.76 10.70 4.18
CA LYS A 215 17.39 9.38 4.27
C LYS A 215 18.08 9.05 2.93
N PRO A 216 19.26 8.42 2.96
CA PRO A 216 19.96 8.02 1.74
C PRO A 216 19.15 6.93 1.03
N LEU A 217 18.69 7.23 -0.18
CA LEU A 217 17.80 6.35 -0.96
C LEU A 217 18.27 6.18 -2.41
N PHE A 218 18.98 7.16 -2.94
CA PHE A 218 19.37 7.20 -4.34
C PHE A 218 20.85 6.88 -4.50
N GLY A 219 21.25 6.53 -5.72
CA GLY A 219 22.66 6.21 -6.01
C GLY A 219 23.62 7.32 -5.59
N SER A 220 23.21 8.58 -5.70
CA SER A 220 23.98 9.75 -5.26
C SER A 220 24.24 9.80 -3.75
N ASP A 221 23.44 9.09 -2.95
CA ASP A 221 23.58 9.04 -1.49
C ASP A 221 24.47 7.87 -1.03
N THR A 222 24.92 7.02 -1.96
CA THR A 222 25.73 5.84 -1.66
C THR A 222 27.19 6.24 -1.54
N TYR A 223 27.77 6.01 -0.36
CA TYR A 223 29.21 6.13 -0.13
C TYR A 223 29.84 4.75 0.00
N ARG A 224 30.95 4.52 -0.72
CA ARG A 224 31.80 3.35 -0.55
C ARG A 224 33.25 3.83 -0.54
N GLU A 225 34.05 3.28 0.37
CA GLU A 225 35.48 3.61 0.43
C GLU A 225 36.15 3.30 -0.93
N GLY A 226 36.78 4.31 -1.53
CA GLY A 226 37.39 4.22 -2.86
C GLY A 226 36.47 4.50 -4.06
N MET A 227 35.24 4.97 -3.84
CA MET A 227 34.30 5.48 -4.86
C MET A 227 34.28 7.02 -4.85
#